data_AF-A0A2T2V1Y9-F1
#
_entry.id   AF-A0A2T2V1Y9-F1
#
_cell.length_a   1.000
_cell.length_b   1.000
_cell.length_c   1.000
_cell.angle_alpha   90.00
_cell.angle_beta   90.00
_cell.angle_gamma   90.00
#
_symmetry.space_group_name_H-M   'P 1'
#
loop_
_entity.id
_entity.type
_entity.pdbx_description
1 polymer ?
#
loop_
_entity_poly.entity_id
_entity_poly.type
_entity_poly.pdbx_seq_one_letter_code
_entity_poly.pdbx_strand_id
1 'polypeptide(L)'
;MPTAVVGLLVILVGLYVILAGAAWGGFLQSRRQPAPSPPLDWPSVSVVVPVSTESPEATMQALQACDYPPDRLDVLLLHSGSVESSFGNEHGDLSVRRVSVEARDLDEHALETALDAAHGNVVLTLPPGSTVSPPWIRVMVRHCTADTPMVVGPTVIEHEDLFLPRLQALQHVGRQVLSAGLSQFGLPLGPGTQNRALRPASLPSEQDGRAGLLRTAPPDASTLYAPDPDAIARQSPVSSFVEYTRTQARGLARSSQDSSWIVRGRAVGLWLLHTVLLTCSVVAIILPAWRQPTLLALVGKMGADVLLTLPAAKLYGQRDLLRSIVSTVLMQVVALPLAGPWALVDRFQEPMPEQGDSET
;
A
#
# COMPACT_ATOMS: atom_id res chain seq x y z
N MET A 1 32.91 9.45 -17.38
CA MET A 1 32.45 8.65 -16.22
C MET A 1 33.27 7.36 -16.16
N PRO A 2 33.70 6.87 -14.99
CA PRO A 2 34.42 5.60 -14.91
C PRO A 2 33.55 4.45 -15.45
N THR A 3 34.15 3.50 -16.18
CA THR A 3 33.44 2.38 -16.83
C THR A 3 32.63 1.55 -15.85
N ALA A 4 33.16 1.32 -14.64
CA ALA A 4 32.46 0.60 -13.58
C ALA A 4 31.14 1.26 -13.17
N VAL A 5 31.09 2.60 -13.10
CA VAL A 5 29.86 3.32 -12.70
C VAL A 5 28.83 3.31 -13.82
N VAL A 6 29.27 3.37 -15.08
CA VAL A 6 28.38 3.17 -16.24
C VAL A 6 27.79 1.76 -16.22
N GLY A 7 28.62 0.73 -15.98
CA GLY A 7 28.17 -0.65 -15.83
C GLY A 7 27.13 -0.80 -14.72
N LEU A 8 27.37 -0.20 -13.55
CA LEU A 8 26.42 -0.20 -12.44
C LEU A 8 25.08 0.45 -12.83
N LEU A 9 25.09 1.62 -13.49
CA LEU A 9 23.87 2.28 -13.96
C LEU A 9 23.09 1.39 -14.92
N VAL A 10 23.77 0.78 -15.90
CA VAL A 10 23.14 -0.11 -16.88
C VAL A 10 22.50 -1.30 -16.18
N ILE A 11 23.18 -1.91 -15.20
CA ILE A 11 22.65 -3.03 -14.44
C ILE A 11 21.41 -2.59 -13.64
N LEU A 12 21.51 -1.52 -12.84
CA LEU A 12 20.41 -1.09 -11.98
C LEU A 12 19.17 -0.66 -12.78
N VAL A 13 19.36 0.15 -13.83
CA VAL A 13 18.26 0.58 -14.70
C VAL A 13 17.71 -0.60 -15.50
N GLY A 14 18.57 -1.46 -16.04
CA GLY A 14 18.14 -2.66 -16.77
C GLY A 14 17.31 -3.62 -15.93
N LEU A 15 17.74 -3.89 -14.69
CA LEU A 15 16.98 -4.69 -13.73
C LEU A 15 15.63 -4.05 -13.42
N TYR A 16 15.60 -2.72 -13.24
CA TYR A 16 14.35 -2.00 -13.00
C TYR A 16 13.40 -2.07 -14.21
N VAL A 17 13.91 -1.92 -15.43
CA VAL A 17 13.12 -2.05 -16.67
C VAL A 17 12.53 -3.46 -16.80
N ILE A 18 13.33 -4.50 -16.53
CA ILE A 18 12.86 -5.90 -16.56
C ILE A 18 11.74 -6.10 -15.52
N LEU A 19 11.95 -5.63 -14.29
CA LEU A 19 10.97 -5.73 -13.21
C LEU A 19 9.67 -4.99 -13.56
N ALA A 20 9.79 -3.78 -14.13
CA ALA A 20 8.65 -2.97 -14.56
C ALA A 20 7.88 -3.64 -15.70
N GLY A 21 8.57 -4.22 -16.69
CA GLY A 21 7.97 -4.96 -17.79
C GLY A 21 7.26 -6.23 -17.33
N ALA A 22 7.87 -6.98 -16.40
CA ALA A 22 7.24 -8.15 -15.78
C ALA A 22 5.97 -7.74 -15.03
N ALA A 23 6.06 -6.73 -14.15
CA ALA A 23 4.91 -6.21 -13.41
C ALA A 23 3.80 -5.71 -14.34
N TRP A 24 4.14 -5.00 -15.41
CA TRP A 24 3.17 -4.56 -16.41
C TRP A 24 2.44 -5.75 -17.04
N GLY A 25 3.16 -6.79 -17.46
CA GLY A 25 2.59 -8.00 -18.05
C GLY A 25 1.68 -8.75 -17.08
N GLY A 26 2.14 -8.92 -15.83
CA GLY A 26 1.34 -9.54 -14.76
C GLY A 26 0.09 -8.73 -14.44
N PHE A 27 0.19 -7.40 -14.34
CA PHE A 27 -0.99 -6.58 -14.07
C PHE A 27 -2.01 -6.63 -15.22
N LEU A 28 -1.56 -6.74 -16.47
CA LEU A 28 -2.48 -7.00 -17.58
C LEU A 28 -3.11 -8.38 -17.54
N GLN A 29 -2.39 -9.38 -17.02
CA GLN A 29 -2.93 -10.73 -16.82
C GLN A 29 -3.98 -10.77 -15.71
N SER A 30 -3.75 -10.10 -14.57
CA SER A 30 -4.70 -10.08 -13.46
C SER A 30 -6.04 -9.46 -13.87
N ARG A 31 -6.00 -8.41 -14.72
CA ARG A 31 -7.19 -7.78 -15.29
C ARG A 31 -8.03 -8.66 -16.21
N ARG A 32 -7.48 -9.75 -16.72
CA ARG A 32 -8.20 -10.69 -17.59
C ARG A 32 -8.89 -11.79 -16.80
N GLN A 33 -8.62 -11.91 -15.51
CA GLN A 33 -9.27 -12.91 -14.67
C GLN A 33 -10.73 -12.51 -14.47
N PRO A 34 -11.69 -13.40 -14.78
CA PRO A 34 -13.09 -13.10 -14.55
C PRO A 34 -13.34 -12.98 -13.04
N ALA A 35 -14.16 -12.00 -12.65
CA ALA A 35 -14.62 -11.90 -11.27
C ALA A 35 -15.43 -13.16 -10.91
N PRO A 36 -15.23 -13.77 -9.73
CA PRO A 36 -16.02 -14.93 -9.26
C PRO A 36 -17.51 -14.63 -9.33
N SER A 37 -18.43 -15.60 -9.48
CA SER A 37 -19.86 -15.28 -9.42
C SER A 37 -20.24 -14.66 -8.06
N PRO A 38 -21.21 -13.72 -7.99
CA PRO A 38 -21.70 -13.23 -6.71
C PRO A 38 -22.22 -14.38 -5.84
N PRO A 39 -21.97 -14.37 -4.52
CA PRO A 39 -22.50 -15.40 -3.64
C PRO A 39 -24.03 -15.31 -3.59
N LEU A 40 -24.69 -16.46 -3.43
CA LEU A 40 -26.14 -16.52 -3.24
C LEU A 40 -26.56 -15.82 -1.94
N ASP A 41 -25.77 -16.04 -0.87
CA ASP A 41 -25.92 -15.40 0.43
C ASP A 41 -24.67 -14.57 0.77
N TRP A 42 -24.88 -13.28 1.04
CA TRP A 42 -23.80 -12.37 1.40
C TRP A 42 -23.34 -12.59 2.84
N PRO A 43 -22.04 -12.79 3.13
CA PRO A 43 -21.56 -13.06 4.49
C PRO A 43 -21.73 -11.86 5.42
N SER A 44 -21.64 -12.06 6.75
CA SER A 44 -21.44 -10.94 7.67
C SER A 44 -20.07 -10.31 7.46
N VAL A 45 -20.00 -8.99 7.57
CA VAL A 45 -18.80 -8.18 7.31
C VAL A 45 -18.53 -7.24 8.47
N SER A 46 -17.29 -7.27 8.97
CA SER A 46 -16.76 -6.25 9.88
C SER A 46 -15.82 -5.32 9.12
N VAL A 47 -16.10 -4.02 9.09
CA VAL A 47 -15.22 -3.02 8.47
C VAL A 47 -14.37 -2.35 9.55
N VAL A 48 -13.06 -2.50 9.44
CA VAL A 48 -12.07 -1.93 10.34
C VAL A 48 -11.67 -0.54 9.82
N VAL A 49 -11.97 0.48 10.63
CA VAL A 49 -11.64 1.88 10.35
C VAL A 49 -10.66 2.36 11.42
N PRO A 50 -9.39 2.63 11.06
CA PRO A 50 -8.45 3.25 11.97
C PRO A 50 -8.82 4.72 12.19
N VAL A 51 -9.06 5.07 13.45
CA VAL A 51 -9.31 6.45 13.89
C VAL A 51 -7.95 7.11 14.10
N SER A 52 -7.47 7.79 13.06
CA SER A 52 -6.34 8.71 13.18
C SER A 52 -6.77 10.04 13.81
N THR A 53 -5.87 11.02 13.89
CA THR A 53 -6.20 12.39 14.30
C THR A 53 -7.22 13.09 13.37
N GLU A 54 -7.49 12.53 12.19
CA GLU A 54 -8.48 13.02 11.24
C GLU A 54 -9.88 12.45 11.54
N SER A 55 -10.93 13.26 11.32
CA SER A 55 -12.31 12.86 11.64
C SER A 55 -12.74 11.65 10.79
N PRO A 56 -13.27 10.56 11.39
CA PRO A 56 -13.74 9.37 10.67
C PRO A 56 -15.04 9.62 9.89
N GLU A 57 -15.66 10.81 9.99
CA GLU A 57 -16.96 11.13 9.42
C GLU A 57 -17.08 10.82 7.92
N ALA A 58 -16.10 11.23 7.11
CA ALA A 58 -16.14 11.00 5.66
C ALA A 58 -16.11 9.50 5.32
N THR A 59 -15.29 8.72 6.03
CA THR A 59 -15.26 7.26 5.87
C THR A 59 -16.58 6.63 6.32
N MET A 60 -17.13 7.07 7.45
CA MET A 60 -18.42 6.57 7.95
C MET A 60 -19.57 6.86 6.99
N GLN A 61 -19.65 8.07 6.44
CA GLN A 61 -20.64 8.43 5.43
C GLN A 61 -20.50 7.58 4.16
N ALA A 62 -19.27 7.34 3.69
CA ALA A 62 -19.04 6.45 2.54
C ALA A 62 -19.46 5.00 2.82
N LEU A 63 -19.25 4.51 4.05
CA LEU A 63 -19.69 3.17 4.47
C LEU A 63 -21.21 3.05 4.59
N GLN A 64 -21.89 4.08 5.07
CA GLN A 64 -23.36 4.14 5.10
C GLN A 64 -23.97 4.12 3.69
N ALA A 65 -23.27 4.71 2.73
CA ALA A 65 -23.68 4.71 1.32
C ALA A 65 -23.34 3.40 0.59
N CYS A 66 -22.69 2.43 1.24
CA CYS A 66 -22.37 1.15 0.62
C CYS A 66 -23.63 0.29 0.43
N ASP A 67 -23.72 -0.36 -0.73
CA ASP A 67 -24.85 -1.20 -1.11
C ASP A 67 -24.76 -2.57 -0.42
N TYR A 68 -24.74 -2.67 0.91
CA TYR A 68 -24.64 -3.93 1.65
C TYR A 68 -25.80 -4.13 2.63
N PRO A 69 -26.27 -5.36 2.89
CA PRO A 69 -27.33 -5.59 3.87
C PRO A 69 -26.91 -5.05 5.26
N PRO A 70 -27.65 -4.08 5.85
CA PRO A 70 -27.23 -3.40 7.07
C PRO A 70 -27.20 -4.34 8.29
N ASP A 71 -28.04 -5.36 8.30
CA ASP A 71 -28.07 -6.43 9.31
C ASP A 71 -26.82 -7.33 9.29
N ARG A 72 -26.02 -7.25 8.22
CA ARG A 72 -24.79 -8.04 8.02
C ARG A 72 -23.54 -7.19 8.01
N LEU A 73 -23.63 -5.92 8.39
CA LEU A 73 -22.52 -4.98 8.39
C LEU A 73 -22.30 -4.41 9.80
N ASP A 74 -21.11 -4.64 10.35
CA ASP A 74 -20.64 -3.94 11.55
C ASP A 74 -19.34 -3.17 11.26
N VAL A 75 -19.13 -2.08 11.99
CA VAL A 75 -17.95 -1.22 11.85
C VAL A 75 -17.15 -1.25 13.14
N LEU A 76 -15.86 -1.51 13.02
CA LEU A 76 -14.88 -1.54 14.11
C LEU A 76 -13.98 -0.31 14.00
N LEU A 77 -14.16 0.63 14.93
CA LEU A 77 -13.30 1.79 15.06
C LEU A 77 -12.09 1.41 15.92
N LEU A 78 -10.89 1.41 15.33
CA LEU A 78 -9.63 1.23 16.06
C LEU A 78 -9.11 2.58 16.54
N HIS A 79 -8.83 2.72 17.84
CA HIS A 79 -8.35 3.98 18.41
C HIS A 79 -7.13 3.76 19.31
N SER A 80 -6.17 4.71 19.28
CA SER A 80 -4.98 4.72 20.12
C SER A 80 -5.14 5.57 21.38
N GLY A 81 -5.18 4.93 22.55
CA GLY A 81 -5.16 5.56 23.87
C GLY A 81 -6.51 5.54 24.62
N SER A 82 -6.48 5.99 25.88
CA SER A 82 -7.69 6.16 26.69
C SER A 82 -8.29 7.55 26.43
N VAL A 83 -9.40 7.62 25.68
CA VAL A 83 -10.19 8.85 25.60
C VAL A 83 -11.66 8.54 25.88
N GLU A 84 -12.18 9.25 26.87
CA GLU A 84 -13.60 9.33 27.21
C GLU A 84 -14.40 9.99 26.06
N SER A 85 -15.48 9.32 25.63
CA SER A 85 -16.67 9.83 24.91
C SER A 85 -16.49 10.95 23.87
N SER A 86 -16.83 10.77 22.59
CA SER A 86 -18.21 11.05 22.13
C SER A 86 -18.38 10.78 20.61
N PHE A 87 -18.50 9.52 20.19
CA PHE A 87 -19.41 9.24 19.05
C PHE A 87 -20.62 8.51 19.63
N GLY A 88 -21.74 9.21 19.78
CA GLY A 88 -23.00 8.56 20.09
C GLY A 88 -23.39 7.57 18.99
N ASN A 89 -24.46 6.83 19.20
CA ASN A 89 -25.12 6.00 18.19
C ASN A 89 -25.76 6.85 17.05
N GLU A 90 -25.13 7.95 16.66
CA GLU A 90 -25.67 9.00 15.79
C GLU A 90 -25.45 8.71 14.29
N HIS A 91 -24.97 7.52 13.93
CA HIS A 91 -24.62 7.12 12.56
C HIS A 91 -25.61 6.12 11.92
N GLY A 92 -26.91 6.23 12.22
CA GLY A 92 -27.97 5.51 11.51
C GLY A 92 -28.02 3.99 11.79
N ASP A 93 -28.46 3.21 10.80
CA ASP A 93 -28.73 1.75 10.89
C ASP A 93 -27.46 0.86 11.05
N LEU A 94 -26.26 1.43 11.08
CA LEU A 94 -25.01 0.67 11.19
C LEU A 94 -24.64 0.36 12.65
N SER A 95 -24.31 -0.91 12.91
CA SER A 95 -23.74 -1.33 14.19
C SER A 95 -22.27 -0.88 14.28
N VAL A 96 -21.99 0.11 15.14
CA VAL A 96 -20.62 0.63 15.34
C VAL A 96 -20.09 0.17 16.68
N ARG A 97 -18.93 -0.50 16.66
CA ARG A 97 -18.19 -0.97 17.85
C ARG A 97 -16.81 -0.33 17.88
N ARG A 98 -16.30 -0.09 19.09
CA ARG A 98 -14.96 0.47 19.29
C ARG A 98 -14.02 -0.58 19.87
N VAL A 99 -12.80 -0.58 19.37
CA VAL A 99 -11.73 -1.45 19.83
C VAL A 99 -10.51 -0.57 20.09
N SER A 100 -10.03 -0.59 21.34
CA SER A 100 -8.82 0.14 21.71
C SER A 100 -7.60 -0.67 21.30
N VAL A 101 -6.66 -0.03 20.60
CA VAL A 101 -5.39 -0.61 20.20
C VAL A 101 -4.31 0.45 20.36
N GLU A 102 -3.17 0.11 20.96
CA GLU A 102 -2.00 0.99 20.99
C GLU A 102 -1.29 1.03 19.63
N ALA A 103 -1.96 1.53 18.58
CA ALA A 103 -1.41 1.64 17.25
C ALA A 103 -1.85 2.92 16.55
N ARG A 104 -0.88 3.68 16.02
CA ARG A 104 -1.15 4.90 15.24
C ARG A 104 -1.56 4.61 13.79
N ASP A 105 -1.20 3.44 13.27
CA ASP A 105 -1.47 2.98 11.92
C ASP A 105 -2.10 1.57 11.97
N LEU A 106 -2.80 1.16 10.91
CA LEU A 106 -3.11 -0.26 10.69
C LEU A 106 -1.81 -1.01 10.33
N ASP A 107 -1.06 -1.39 11.35
CA ASP A 107 0.02 -2.36 11.28
C ASP A 107 -0.52 -3.79 11.54
N GLU A 108 0.38 -4.76 11.64
CA GLU A 108 -0.02 -6.16 11.85
C GLU A 108 -0.63 -6.42 13.22
N HIS A 109 -0.13 -5.78 14.27
CA HIS A 109 -0.63 -5.98 15.62
C HIS A 109 -2.04 -5.39 15.78
N ALA A 110 -2.26 -4.21 15.20
CA ALA A 110 -3.58 -3.61 15.10
C ALA A 110 -4.55 -4.46 14.30
N LEU A 111 -4.06 -5.07 13.22
CA LEU A 111 -4.87 -5.94 12.37
C LEU A 111 -5.23 -7.26 13.07
N GLU A 112 -4.31 -7.86 13.83
CA GLU A 112 -4.60 -9.06 14.63
C GLU A 112 -5.65 -8.77 15.70
N THR A 113 -5.50 -7.66 16.42
CA THR A 113 -6.50 -7.24 17.42
C THR A 113 -7.85 -6.98 16.78
N ALA A 114 -7.88 -6.37 15.59
CA ALA A 114 -9.11 -6.16 14.84
C ALA A 114 -9.75 -7.46 14.36
N LEU A 115 -8.95 -8.44 13.91
CA LEU A 115 -9.43 -9.75 13.49
C LEU A 115 -10.06 -10.51 14.66
N ASP A 116 -9.48 -10.42 15.85
CA ASP A 116 -9.96 -11.13 17.04
C ASP A 116 -11.23 -10.48 17.63
N ALA A 117 -11.39 -9.16 17.46
CA ALA A 117 -12.60 -8.43 17.86
C ALA A 117 -13.75 -8.49 16.83
N ALA A 118 -13.46 -8.89 15.59
CA ALA A 118 -14.42 -8.93 14.51
C ALA A 118 -15.45 -10.06 14.67
N HIS A 119 -16.70 -9.77 14.33
CA HIS A 119 -17.80 -10.75 14.32
C HIS A 119 -18.19 -11.18 12.90
N GLY A 120 -17.73 -10.43 11.90
CA GLY A 120 -17.95 -10.72 10.49
C GLY A 120 -17.18 -11.95 10.04
N ASN A 121 -17.82 -12.73 9.17
CA ASN A 121 -17.15 -13.82 8.44
C ASN A 121 -16.06 -13.29 7.50
N VAL A 122 -16.19 -12.03 7.07
CA VAL A 122 -15.17 -11.28 6.32
C VAL A 122 -14.84 -10.00 7.07
N VAL A 123 -13.56 -9.70 7.19
CA VAL A 123 -13.04 -8.46 7.78
C VAL A 123 -12.47 -7.61 6.66
N LEU A 124 -13.06 -6.43 6.46
CA LEU A 124 -12.55 -5.45 5.51
C LEU A 124 -11.71 -4.42 6.26
N THR A 125 -10.59 -4.02 5.68
CA THR A 125 -9.77 -2.92 6.23
C THR A 125 -9.65 -1.80 5.21
N LEU A 126 -9.51 -0.59 5.72
CA LEU A 126 -9.34 0.61 4.91
C LEU A 126 -8.18 1.47 5.44
N PRO A 127 -7.45 2.17 4.57
CA PRO A 127 -6.52 3.18 5.05
C PRO A 127 -7.24 4.29 5.86
N PRO A 128 -6.56 4.93 6.83
CA PRO A 128 -7.12 6.05 7.57
C PRO A 128 -7.63 7.16 6.64
N GLY A 129 -8.79 7.73 6.99
CA GLY A 129 -9.40 8.85 6.27
C GLY A 129 -9.84 8.52 4.83
N SER A 130 -9.93 7.24 4.47
CA SER A 130 -10.28 6.86 3.10
C SER A 130 -11.78 6.87 2.82
N THR A 131 -12.13 7.11 1.56
CA THR A 131 -13.51 7.02 1.04
C THR A 131 -13.61 5.89 0.02
N VAL A 132 -14.79 5.29 -0.10
CA VAL A 132 -15.07 4.14 -0.97
C VAL A 132 -16.33 4.37 -1.80
N SER A 133 -16.48 3.60 -2.87
CA SER A 133 -17.69 3.64 -3.71
C SER A 133 -18.80 2.74 -3.13
N PRO A 134 -20.08 2.99 -3.44
CA PRO A 134 -21.20 2.15 -2.98
C PRO A 134 -21.02 0.63 -3.19
N PRO A 135 -20.51 0.12 -4.34
CA PRO A 135 -20.31 -1.31 -4.54
C PRO A 135 -19.08 -1.91 -3.84
N TRP A 136 -18.24 -1.11 -3.18
CA TRP A 136 -16.92 -1.53 -2.67
C TRP A 136 -16.97 -2.79 -1.81
N ILE A 137 -17.87 -2.84 -0.80
CA ILE A 137 -18.01 -4.00 0.09
C ILE A 137 -18.32 -5.26 -0.72
N ARG A 138 -19.30 -5.18 -1.63
CA ARG A 138 -19.71 -6.33 -2.45
C ARG A 138 -18.57 -6.82 -3.32
N VAL A 139 -17.83 -5.92 -3.96
CA VAL A 139 -16.73 -6.29 -4.86
C VAL A 139 -15.58 -6.94 -4.09
N MET A 140 -15.19 -6.36 -2.96
CA MET A 140 -14.13 -6.92 -2.11
C MET A 140 -14.53 -8.30 -1.54
N VAL A 141 -15.75 -8.41 -0.98
CA VAL A 141 -16.28 -9.66 -0.40
C VAL A 141 -16.44 -10.76 -1.46
N ARG A 142 -16.88 -10.42 -2.66
CA ARG A 142 -17.06 -11.36 -3.78
C ARG A 142 -15.77 -12.08 -4.17
N HIS A 143 -14.63 -11.40 -4.07
CA HIS A 143 -13.32 -11.98 -4.35
C HIS A 143 -12.75 -12.76 -3.15
N CYS A 144 -13.23 -12.46 -1.94
CA CYS A 144 -12.74 -13.10 -0.73
C CYS A 144 -13.49 -14.42 -0.55
N THR A 145 -12.88 -15.54 -0.94
CA THR A 145 -13.44 -16.91 -0.82
C THR A 145 -12.62 -17.78 0.14
N ALA A 146 -13.09 -18.99 0.46
CA ALA A 146 -12.31 -19.89 1.33
C ALA A 146 -10.96 -20.26 0.69
N ASP A 147 -10.91 -20.31 -0.64
CA ASP A 147 -9.69 -20.53 -1.41
C ASP A 147 -8.81 -19.28 -1.47
N THR A 148 -9.42 -18.09 -1.44
CA THR A 148 -8.75 -16.77 -1.45
C THR A 148 -9.14 -15.95 -0.23
N PRO A 149 -8.66 -16.32 0.98
CA PRO A 149 -8.98 -15.64 2.22
C PRO A 149 -8.41 -14.23 2.33
N MET A 150 -7.44 -13.83 1.50
CA MET A 150 -6.93 -12.47 1.46
C MET A 150 -7.10 -11.84 0.08
N VAL A 151 -7.85 -10.74 0.02
CA VAL A 151 -7.99 -9.91 -1.17
C VAL A 151 -7.41 -8.54 -0.90
N VAL A 152 -6.60 -8.05 -1.82
CA VAL A 152 -6.03 -6.70 -1.77
C VAL A 152 -6.69 -5.86 -2.85
N GLY A 153 -7.35 -4.79 -2.43
CA GLY A 153 -7.99 -3.83 -3.31
C GLY A 153 -7.05 -2.69 -3.72
N PRO A 154 -7.36 -1.99 -4.82
CA PRO A 154 -6.63 -0.82 -5.26
C PRO A 154 -6.82 0.35 -4.32
N THR A 155 -5.88 1.27 -4.35
CA THR A 155 -5.95 2.53 -3.61
C THR A 155 -5.49 3.65 -4.50
N VAL A 156 -6.19 4.78 -4.42
CA VAL A 156 -5.91 5.97 -5.22
C VAL A 156 -5.70 7.14 -4.27
N ILE A 157 -4.69 7.96 -4.56
CA ILE A 157 -4.43 9.18 -3.80
C ILE A 157 -5.11 10.32 -4.53
N GLU A 158 -6.00 11.01 -3.83
CA GLU A 158 -6.65 12.22 -4.33
C GLU A 158 -5.62 13.32 -4.49
N HIS A 159 -5.73 14.08 -5.58
CA HIS A 159 -4.70 15.05 -5.92
C HIS A 159 -5.21 16.44 -6.24
N GLU A 160 -6.50 16.62 -6.53
CA GLU A 160 -7.14 17.94 -6.81
C GLU A 160 -6.31 18.85 -7.74
N ASP A 161 -5.62 18.24 -8.70
CA ASP A 161 -4.60 18.87 -9.55
C ASP A 161 -3.46 19.66 -8.88
N LEU A 162 -3.26 19.52 -7.57
CA LEU A 162 -2.15 20.08 -6.82
C LEU A 162 -0.82 19.41 -7.17
N PHE A 163 0.27 20.18 -7.16
CA PHE A 163 1.58 19.72 -7.65
C PHE A 163 2.09 18.49 -6.89
N LEU A 164 2.34 18.59 -5.58
CA LEU A 164 2.88 17.48 -4.79
C LEU A 164 1.94 16.26 -4.73
N PRO A 165 0.63 16.42 -4.47
CA PRO A 165 -0.32 15.30 -4.51
C PRO A 165 -0.33 14.54 -5.83
N ARG A 166 -0.21 15.23 -6.98
CA ARG A 166 -0.09 14.55 -8.29
C ARG A 166 1.17 13.70 -8.38
N LEU A 167 2.31 14.18 -7.87
CA LEU A 167 3.55 13.41 -7.89
C LEU A 167 3.46 12.17 -7.00
N GLN A 168 2.86 12.34 -5.81
CA GLN A 168 2.57 11.26 -4.86
C GLN A 168 1.64 10.21 -5.48
N ALA A 169 0.53 10.64 -6.09
CA ALA A 169 -0.43 9.75 -6.73
C ALA A 169 0.22 8.92 -7.85
N LEU A 170 1.06 9.52 -8.68
CA LEU A 170 1.73 8.82 -9.76
C LEU A 170 2.73 7.76 -9.25
N GLN A 171 3.52 8.10 -8.23
CA GLN A 171 4.39 7.12 -7.57
C GLN A 171 3.57 5.96 -7.00
N HIS A 172 2.47 6.29 -6.31
CA HIS A 172 1.61 5.33 -5.65
C HIS A 172 1.00 4.32 -6.62
N VAL A 173 0.50 4.81 -7.76
CA VAL A 173 0.03 3.96 -8.87
C VAL A 173 1.14 3.01 -9.33
N GLY A 174 2.37 3.52 -9.53
CA GLY A 174 3.51 2.70 -9.96
C GLY A 174 3.86 1.60 -8.97
N ARG A 175 3.92 1.93 -7.67
CA ARG A 175 4.17 0.95 -6.60
C ARG A 175 3.09 -0.12 -6.54
N GLN A 176 1.83 0.28 -6.65
CA GLN A 176 0.70 -0.65 -6.60
C GLN A 176 0.73 -1.62 -7.79
N VAL A 177 1.00 -1.13 -9.02
CA VAL A 177 1.15 -2.00 -10.19
C VAL A 177 2.35 -2.93 -10.05
N LEU A 178 3.47 -2.42 -9.51
CA LEU A 178 4.65 -3.23 -9.27
C LEU A 178 4.31 -4.44 -8.39
N SER A 179 3.67 -4.22 -7.25
CA SER A 179 3.25 -5.29 -6.35
C SER A 179 2.19 -6.20 -6.99
N ALA A 180 1.09 -5.63 -7.48
CA ALA A 180 -0.04 -6.38 -8.05
C ALA A 180 0.33 -7.19 -9.31
N GLY A 181 1.25 -6.68 -10.12
CA GLY A 181 1.71 -7.36 -11.31
C GLY A 181 2.67 -8.49 -10.99
N LEU A 182 3.60 -8.28 -10.07
CA LEU A 182 4.55 -9.31 -9.69
C LEU A 182 3.92 -10.45 -8.87
N SER A 183 2.78 -10.21 -8.21
CA SER A 183 2.02 -11.28 -7.53
C SER A 183 1.50 -12.34 -8.49
N GLN A 184 1.26 -12.00 -9.77
CA GLN A 184 0.90 -13.00 -10.80
C GLN A 184 2.03 -13.99 -11.10
N PHE A 185 3.27 -13.68 -10.70
CA PHE A 185 4.42 -14.55 -10.85
C PHE A 185 4.84 -15.20 -9.51
N GLY A 186 3.95 -15.25 -8.53
CA GLY A 186 4.25 -15.86 -7.24
C GLY A 186 5.18 -15.02 -6.36
N LEU A 187 5.28 -13.70 -6.58
CA LEU A 187 6.09 -12.81 -5.73
C LEU A 187 5.25 -11.93 -4.79
N PRO A 188 5.60 -11.78 -3.49
CA PRO A 188 4.76 -11.11 -2.51
C PRO A 188 4.29 -9.71 -2.90
N LEU A 189 3.07 -9.36 -2.49
CA LEU A 189 2.53 -8.00 -2.63
C LEU A 189 3.32 -7.01 -1.75
N GLY A 190 3.82 -7.48 -0.61
CA GLY A 190 4.62 -6.71 0.34
C GLY A 190 3.78 -5.84 1.28
N PRO A 191 4.44 -5.16 2.23
CA PRO A 191 3.76 -4.34 3.22
C PRO A 191 3.20 -3.06 2.58
N GLY A 192 1.96 -2.70 2.92
CA GLY A 192 1.43 -1.36 2.66
C GLY A 192 0.13 -1.23 1.88
N THR A 193 -0.65 -2.30 1.71
CA THR A 193 -2.03 -2.18 1.23
C THR A 193 -2.98 -2.29 2.41
N GLN A 194 -3.60 -1.20 2.84
CA GLN A 194 -4.58 -1.23 3.93
C GLN A 194 -6.01 -1.46 3.42
N ASN A 195 -6.25 -1.39 2.11
CA ASN A 195 -7.52 -1.80 1.49
C ASN A 195 -7.50 -3.32 1.27
N ARG A 196 -8.06 -4.08 2.21
CA ARG A 196 -8.03 -5.55 2.18
C ARG A 196 -9.38 -6.15 2.57
N ALA A 197 -9.65 -7.35 2.06
CA ALA A 197 -10.64 -8.26 2.61
C ALA A 197 -9.94 -9.50 3.14
N LEU A 198 -10.31 -9.91 4.34
CA LEU A 198 -9.73 -11.02 5.07
C LEU A 198 -10.85 -11.97 5.50
N ARG A 199 -10.68 -13.29 5.35
CA ARG A 199 -11.57 -14.29 5.92
C ARG A 199 -10.89 -14.93 7.13
N PRO A 200 -11.18 -14.49 8.38
CA PRO A 200 -10.45 -14.94 9.57
C PRO A 200 -10.40 -16.47 9.70
N ALA A 201 -11.51 -17.15 9.45
CA ALA A 201 -11.63 -18.61 9.58
C ALA A 201 -10.74 -19.41 8.61
N SER A 202 -10.20 -18.78 7.58
CA SER A 202 -9.36 -19.39 6.56
C SER A 202 -7.91 -18.88 6.61
N LEU A 203 -7.59 -18.01 7.57
CA LEU A 203 -6.21 -17.58 7.84
C LEU A 203 -5.54 -18.56 8.82
N PRO A 204 -4.20 -18.68 8.79
CA PRO A 204 -3.45 -19.39 9.82
C PRO A 204 -3.73 -18.84 11.21
N SER A 205 -3.49 -19.64 12.24
CA SER A 205 -3.50 -19.14 13.62
C SER A 205 -2.33 -18.17 13.85
N GLU A 206 -2.38 -17.39 14.92
CA GLU A 206 -1.29 -16.50 15.33
C GLU A 206 0.03 -17.28 15.50
N GLN A 207 -0.04 -18.45 16.16
CA GLN A 207 1.10 -19.35 16.38
C GLN A 207 1.67 -19.91 15.06
N ASP A 208 0.84 -20.06 14.04
CA ASP A 208 1.23 -20.55 12.71
C ASP A 208 1.69 -19.42 11.77
N GLY A 209 1.90 -18.21 12.27
CA GLY A 209 2.51 -17.10 11.52
C GLY A 209 1.53 -16.18 10.80
N ARG A 210 0.30 -16.00 11.33
CA ARG A 210 -0.69 -15.02 10.82
C ARG A 210 -0.10 -13.63 10.62
N ALA A 211 0.61 -13.07 11.61
CA ALA A 211 1.30 -11.78 11.49
C ALA A 211 2.19 -11.66 10.23
N GLY A 212 2.99 -12.71 9.96
CA GLY A 212 3.85 -12.76 8.78
C GLY A 212 3.08 -12.78 7.45
N LEU A 213 1.95 -13.49 7.40
CA LEU A 213 1.02 -13.49 6.27
C LEU A 213 0.44 -12.09 6.03
N LEU A 214 -0.03 -11.44 7.11
CA LEU A 214 -0.59 -10.09 7.07
C LEU A 214 0.47 -9.06 6.62
N ARG A 215 1.72 -9.19 7.07
CA ARG A 215 2.84 -8.34 6.63
C ARG A 215 3.12 -8.49 5.14
N THR A 216 3.44 -9.72 4.76
CA THR A 216 4.11 -10.07 3.51
C THR A 216 3.12 -10.15 2.35
N ALA A 217 1.89 -10.58 2.64
CA ALA A 217 0.86 -10.94 1.68
C ALA A 217 1.42 -11.86 0.56
N PRO A 218 1.80 -13.11 0.91
CA PRO A 218 2.42 -14.03 -0.03
C PRO A 218 1.39 -14.47 -1.10
N PRO A 219 1.83 -14.66 -2.35
CA PRO A 219 0.93 -14.90 -3.47
C PRO A 219 0.87 -16.41 -3.78
N ASP A 220 0.14 -17.14 -2.97
CA ASP A 220 -0.36 -18.46 -3.35
C ASP A 220 -1.87 -18.35 -3.61
N ALA A 221 -2.57 -19.48 -3.69
CA ALA A 221 -4.03 -19.48 -3.85
C ALA A 221 -4.73 -18.57 -2.81
N SER A 222 -4.09 -18.32 -1.67
CA SER A 222 -4.68 -17.62 -0.55
C SER A 222 -4.82 -16.10 -0.73
N THR A 223 -4.05 -15.50 -1.65
CA THR A 223 -3.94 -14.05 -1.81
C THR A 223 -4.17 -13.58 -3.23
N LEU A 224 -5.13 -12.68 -3.42
CA LEU A 224 -5.47 -12.07 -4.71
C LEU A 224 -5.35 -10.55 -4.64
N TYR A 225 -4.87 -9.94 -5.72
CA TYR A 225 -5.11 -8.51 -5.97
C TYR A 225 -6.33 -8.36 -6.88
N ALA A 226 -7.34 -7.57 -6.49
CA ALA A 226 -8.56 -7.35 -7.24
C ALA A 226 -8.47 -6.04 -8.06
N PRO A 227 -8.06 -6.05 -9.35
CA PRO A 227 -7.91 -4.84 -10.17
C PRO A 227 -9.27 -4.31 -10.66
N ASP A 228 -10.17 -4.00 -9.74
CA ASP A 228 -11.53 -3.53 -10.01
C ASP A 228 -11.67 -2.05 -9.62
N PRO A 229 -12.12 -1.16 -10.53
CA PRO A 229 -12.38 0.25 -10.20
C PRO A 229 -13.36 0.46 -9.04
N ASP A 230 -14.30 -0.46 -8.84
CA ASP A 230 -15.29 -0.39 -7.75
C ASP A 230 -14.70 -0.84 -6.41
N ALA A 231 -13.55 -1.53 -6.42
CA ALA A 231 -12.78 -1.89 -5.24
C ALA A 231 -11.82 -0.79 -4.75
N ILE A 232 -11.79 0.39 -5.37
CA ILE A 232 -10.86 1.48 -5.01
C ILE A 232 -11.25 2.11 -3.67
N ALA A 233 -10.28 2.18 -2.75
CA ALA A 233 -10.29 3.11 -1.63
C ALA A 233 -9.48 4.37 -1.97
N ARG A 234 -10.09 5.55 -1.84
CA ARG A 234 -9.47 6.85 -2.11
C ARG A 234 -8.91 7.43 -0.83
N GLN A 235 -7.72 8.00 -0.90
CA GLN A 235 -6.98 8.51 0.25
C GLN A 235 -6.63 9.97 0.04
N SER A 236 -6.67 10.75 1.12
CA SER A 236 -6.11 12.11 1.13
C SER A 236 -4.61 12.09 0.85
N PRO A 237 -4.08 13.09 0.14
CA PRO A 237 -2.64 13.22 -0.07
C PRO A 237 -1.94 13.67 1.22
N VAL A 238 -0.62 13.50 1.26
CA VAL A 238 0.19 14.07 2.35
C VAL A 238 0.24 15.60 2.25
N SER A 239 0.36 16.26 3.39
CA SER A 239 0.34 17.73 3.48
C SER A 239 1.63 18.39 3.00
N SER A 240 2.76 17.67 3.03
CA SER A 240 4.08 18.24 2.76
C SER A 240 5.10 17.24 2.22
N PHE A 241 6.16 17.76 1.61
CA PHE A 241 7.27 16.93 1.11
C PHE A 241 8.02 16.19 2.24
N VAL A 242 8.10 16.79 3.43
CA VAL A 242 8.70 16.15 4.61
C VAL A 242 7.86 14.95 5.03
N GLU A 243 6.54 15.13 5.11
CA GLU A 243 5.62 14.04 5.42
C GLU A 243 5.66 12.94 4.36
N TYR A 244 5.66 13.31 3.08
CA TYR A 244 5.88 12.38 1.96
C TYR A 244 7.14 11.53 2.17
N THR A 245 8.27 12.17 2.50
CA THR A 245 9.55 11.46 2.67
C THR A 245 9.55 10.57 3.91
N ARG A 246 8.92 11.00 5.03
CA ARG A 246 8.70 10.14 6.21
C ARG A 246 7.85 8.92 5.87
N THR A 247 6.81 9.08 5.05
CA THR A 247 5.99 7.95 4.60
C THR A 247 6.81 6.96 3.75
N GLN A 248 7.73 7.45 2.91
CA GLN A 248 8.67 6.57 2.20
C GLN A 248 9.63 5.86 3.18
N ALA A 249 10.13 6.57 4.19
CA ALA A 249 11.02 6.01 5.22
C ALA A 249 10.34 4.89 6.01
N ARG A 250 9.11 5.12 6.49
CA ARG A 250 8.29 4.09 7.15
C ARG A 250 8.04 2.87 6.26
N GLY A 251 7.77 3.10 4.96
CA GLY A 251 7.60 2.01 3.99
C GLY A 251 8.87 1.19 3.79
N LEU A 252 10.02 1.85 3.71
CA LEU A 252 11.33 1.21 3.60
C LEU A 252 11.70 0.45 4.88
N ALA A 253 11.45 1.04 6.06
CA ALA A 253 11.65 0.40 7.35
C ALA A 253 10.85 -0.91 7.45
N ARG A 254 9.54 -0.87 7.16
CA ARG A 254 8.68 -2.08 7.13
C ARG A 254 9.18 -3.12 6.14
N SER A 255 9.48 -2.71 4.91
CA SER A 255 9.97 -3.65 3.88
C SER A 255 11.31 -4.28 4.24
N SER A 256 12.16 -3.57 4.99
CA SER A 256 13.46 -4.07 5.43
C SER A 256 13.40 -5.01 6.64
N GLN A 257 12.29 -4.99 7.40
CA GLN A 257 11.98 -5.93 8.50
C GLN A 257 11.14 -7.13 8.03
N ASP A 258 10.77 -7.17 6.75
CA ASP A 258 10.02 -8.28 6.16
C ASP A 258 10.87 -9.56 6.13
N SER A 259 10.27 -10.71 6.43
CA SER A 259 10.98 -12.00 6.41
C SER A 259 11.38 -12.39 4.98
N SER A 260 10.58 -11.98 3.98
CA SER A 260 10.84 -12.24 2.57
C SER A 260 12.06 -11.47 2.08
N TRP A 261 13.08 -12.21 1.64
CA TRP A 261 14.25 -11.64 0.99
C TRP A 261 13.89 -10.89 -0.30
N ILE A 262 12.77 -11.25 -0.96
CA ILE A 262 12.29 -10.62 -2.19
C ILE A 262 11.76 -9.22 -1.89
N VAL A 263 10.94 -9.08 -0.83
CA VAL A 263 10.43 -7.77 -0.38
C VAL A 263 11.59 -6.86 0.03
N ARG A 264 12.52 -7.39 0.85
CA ARG A 264 13.74 -6.67 1.24
C ARG A 264 14.59 -6.27 0.05
N GLY A 265 14.85 -7.20 -0.86
CA GLY A 265 15.67 -6.98 -2.06
C GLY A 265 15.10 -5.91 -2.98
N ARG A 266 13.78 -5.87 -3.18
CA ARG A 266 13.10 -4.81 -3.95
C ARG A 266 13.26 -3.45 -3.29
N ALA A 267 13.03 -3.37 -1.98
CA ALA A 267 13.12 -2.11 -1.25
C ALA A 267 14.54 -1.54 -1.26
N VAL A 268 15.54 -2.38 -0.97
CA VAL A 268 16.97 -2.02 -1.04
C VAL A 268 17.38 -1.68 -2.47
N GLY A 269 16.96 -2.46 -3.46
CA GLY A 269 17.27 -2.22 -4.88
C GLY A 269 16.71 -0.90 -5.39
N LEU A 270 15.46 -0.57 -5.05
CA LEU A 270 14.85 0.72 -5.39
C LEU A 270 15.56 1.89 -4.69
N TRP A 271 15.88 1.75 -3.40
CA TRP A 271 16.65 2.75 -2.68
C TRP A 271 18.03 2.97 -3.30
N LEU A 272 18.75 1.89 -3.62
CA LEU A 272 20.08 1.94 -4.24
C LEU A 272 20.04 2.60 -5.62
N LEU A 273 19.07 2.22 -6.47
CA LEU A 273 18.88 2.83 -7.79
C LEU A 273 18.76 4.35 -7.68
N HIS A 274 17.89 4.85 -6.80
CA HIS A 274 17.67 6.29 -6.67
C HIS A 274 18.88 7.00 -6.04
N THR A 275 19.58 6.35 -5.10
CA THR A 275 20.81 6.90 -4.49
C THR A 275 21.94 7.03 -5.52
N VAL A 276 22.12 6.02 -6.38
CA VAL A 276 23.11 6.07 -7.47
C VAL A 276 22.73 7.13 -8.49
N LEU A 277 21.44 7.22 -8.88
CA LEU A 277 20.96 8.25 -9.80
C LEU A 277 21.15 9.67 -9.24
N LEU A 278 20.88 9.90 -7.96
CA LEU A 278 21.12 11.18 -7.29
C LEU A 278 22.60 11.55 -7.32
N THR A 279 23.45 10.61 -6.90
CA THR A 279 24.91 10.80 -6.89
C THR A 279 25.44 11.14 -8.28
N CYS A 280 25.02 10.37 -9.29
CA CYS A 280 25.42 10.63 -10.68
C CYS A 280 24.91 11.99 -11.19
N SER A 281 23.69 12.39 -10.81
CA SER A 281 23.11 13.69 -11.18
C SER A 281 23.90 14.85 -10.60
N VAL A 282 24.30 14.77 -9.33
CA VAL A 282 25.15 15.79 -8.67
C VAL A 282 26.51 15.88 -9.36
N VAL A 283 27.15 14.74 -9.63
CA VAL A 283 28.47 14.71 -10.29
C VAL A 283 28.40 15.21 -11.74
N ALA A 284 27.31 14.96 -12.46
CA ALA A 284 27.10 15.41 -13.83
C ALA A 284 27.02 16.94 -13.99
N ILE A 285 26.67 17.67 -12.93
CA ILE A 285 26.71 19.14 -12.91
C ILE A 285 28.17 19.61 -13.04
N ILE A 286 29.08 18.97 -12.30
CA ILE A 286 30.50 19.35 -12.22
C ILE A 286 31.31 18.76 -13.38
N LEU A 287 31.07 17.50 -13.73
CA LEU A 287 31.88 16.74 -14.70
C LEU A 287 31.08 16.46 -15.99
N PRO A 288 31.40 17.12 -17.12
CA PRO A 288 30.67 16.94 -18.38
C PRO A 288 30.60 15.49 -18.87
N ALA A 289 31.64 14.70 -18.62
CA ALA A 289 31.73 13.28 -19.00
C ALA A 289 30.74 12.36 -18.26
N TRP A 290 29.93 12.87 -17.32
CA TRP A 290 28.87 12.14 -16.63
C TRP A 290 27.48 12.49 -17.15
N ARG A 291 27.32 13.61 -17.88
CA ARG A 291 26.01 14.13 -18.33
C ARG A 291 25.25 13.13 -19.18
N GLN A 292 25.86 12.62 -20.25
CA GLN A 292 25.18 11.72 -21.19
C GLN A 292 24.77 10.38 -20.55
N PRO A 293 25.64 9.64 -19.82
CA PRO A 293 25.22 8.40 -19.17
C PRO A 293 24.14 8.60 -18.11
N THR A 294 24.24 9.66 -17.31
CA THR A 294 23.22 9.97 -16.29
C THR A 294 21.88 10.34 -16.92
N LEU A 295 21.88 11.16 -17.97
CA LEU A 295 20.66 11.52 -18.70
C LEU A 295 20.00 10.28 -19.31
N LEU A 296 20.79 9.40 -19.94
CA LEU A 296 20.26 8.16 -20.53
C LEU A 296 19.67 7.24 -19.46
N ALA A 297 20.32 7.12 -18.30
CA ALA A 297 19.80 6.34 -17.17
C ALA A 297 18.48 6.92 -16.63
N LEU A 298 18.37 8.24 -16.50
CA LEU A 298 17.14 8.92 -16.10
C LEU A 298 16.01 8.71 -17.11
N VAL A 299 16.29 8.86 -18.41
CA VAL A 299 15.31 8.64 -19.48
C VAL A 299 14.85 7.18 -19.51
N GLY A 300 15.78 6.22 -19.37
CA GLY A 300 15.44 4.80 -19.29
C GLY A 300 14.52 4.48 -18.11
N LYS A 301 14.81 5.06 -16.93
CA LYS A 301 13.96 4.93 -15.74
C LYS A 301 12.59 5.58 -15.95
N MET A 302 12.53 6.80 -16.51
CA MET A 302 11.25 7.46 -16.83
C MET A 302 10.41 6.64 -17.81
N GLY A 303 11.03 6.03 -18.82
CA GLY A 303 10.35 5.12 -19.74
C GLY A 303 9.78 3.88 -19.04
N ALA A 304 10.54 3.30 -18.11
CA ALA A 304 10.07 2.19 -17.28
C ALA A 304 8.90 2.59 -16.37
N ASP A 305 8.93 3.77 -15.76
CA ASP A 305 7.83 4.29 -14.94
C ASP A 305 6.56 4.49 -15.76
N VAL A 306 6.67 5.06 -16.98
CA VAL A 306 5.53 5.20 -17.90
C VAL A 306 4.94 3.85 -18.26
N LEU A 307 5.79 2.89 -18.65
CA LEU A 307 5.36 1.52 -18.97
C LEU A 307 4.62 0.91 -17.78
N LEU A 308 5.21 0.98 -16.59
CA LEU A 308 4.66 0.41 -15.36
C LEU A 308 3.32 1.04 -14.97
N THR A 309 3.20 2.36 -15.03
CA THR A 309 2.03 3.10 -14.51
C THR A 309 0.85 3.16 -15.48
N LEU A 310 1.12 3.17 -16.79
CA LEU A 310 0.10 3.36 -17.83
C LEU A 310 -1.15 2.46 -17.70
N PRO A 311 -1.05 1.13 -17.47
CA PRO A 311 -2.25 0.29 -17.45
C PRO A 311 -3.17 0.62 -16.27
N ALA A 312 -2.64 0.86 -15.08
CA ALA A 312 -3.44 1.23 -13.92
C ALA A 312 -3.91 2.68 -13.98
N ALA A 313 -3.08 3.60 -14.46
CA ALA A 313 -3.50 4.97 -14.70
C ALA A 313 -4.70 5.02 -15.67
N LYS A 314 -4.73 4.14 -16.69
CA LYS A 314 -5.89 3.99 -17.57
C LYS A 314 -7.09 3.35 -16.90
N LEU A 315 -6.89 2.32 -16.09
CA LEU A 315 -7.96 1.58 -15.40
C LEU A 315 -8.66 2.43 -14.33
N TYR A 316 -7.89 3.18 -13.55
CA TYR A 316 -8.36 3.96 -12.40
C TYR A 316 -8.69 5.42 -12.76
N GLY A 317 -8.73 5.77 -14.04
CA GLY A 317 -9.08 7.12 -14.50
C GLY A 317 -8.03 8.21 -14.20
N GLN A 318 -6.76 7.82 -14.01
CA GLN A 318 -5.64 8.67 -13.58
C GLN A 318 -4.61 8.92 -14.71
N ARG A 319 -5.03 8.89 -15.99
CA ARG A 319 -4.10 9.03 -17.14
C ARG A 319 -3.37 10.37 -17.15
N ASP A 320 -4.02 11.41 -16.67
CA ASP A 320 -3.48 12.76 -16.66
C ASP A 320 -2.27 12.89 -15.73
N LEU A 321 -2.06 11.95 -14.81
CA LEU A 321 -0.85 11.90 -13.99
C LEU A 321 0.42 11.66 -14.80
N LEU A 322 0.33 11.02 -15.97
CA LEU A 322 1.50 10.69 -16.79
C LEU A 322 2.25 11.94 -17.31
N ARG A 323 1.56 13.10 -17.40
CA ARG A 323 2.21 14.38 -17.73
C ARG A 323 3.20 14.83 -16.64
N SER A 324 3.09 14.29 -15.44
CA SER A 324 3.93 14.61 -14.28
C SER A 324 5.10 13.65 -14.10
N ILE A 325 5.35 12.70 -15.02
CA ILE A 325 6.42 11.69 -14.91
C ILE A 325 7.79 12.31 -14.63
N VAL A 326 8.18 13.33 -15.39
CA VAL A 326 9.51 13.96 -15.21
C VAL A 326 9.65 14.51 -13.79
N SER A 327 8.67 15.29 -13.33
CA SER A 327 8.66 15.86 -11.98
C SER A 327 8.63 14.79 -10.89
N THR A 328 7.84 13.72 -11.08
CA THR A 328 7.76 12.60 -10.14
C THR A 328 9.09 11.86 -10.03
N VAL A 329 9.76 11.60 -11.15
CA VAL A 329 11.08 10.93 -11.15
C VAL A 329 12.12 11.79 -10.45
N LEU A 330 12.16 13.10 -10.73
CA LEU A 330 13.10 14.01 -10.06
C LEU A 330 12.83 14.08 -8.55
N MET A 331 11.56 14.16 -8.14
CA MET A 331 11.18 14.13 -6.73
C MET A 331 11.64 12.83 -6.05
N GLN A 332 11.44 11.68 -6.71
CA GLN A 332 11.85 10.38 -6.19
C GLN A 332 13.37 10.23 -6.07
N VAL A 333 14.13 10.74 -7.05
CA VAL A 333 15.60 10.74 -7.02
C VAL A 333 16.13 11.50 -5.79
N VAL A 334 15.39 12.47 -5.27
CA VAL A 334 15.76 13.17 -4.02
C VAL A 334 15.17 12.48 -2.78
N ALA A 335 13.89 12.16 -2.79
CA ALA A 335 13.19 11.70 -1.60
C ALA A 335 13.57 10.28 -1.16
N LEU A 336 13.74 9.33 -2.09
CA LEU A 336 14.07 7.94 -1.72
C LEU A 336 15.46 7.83 -1.06
N PRO A 337 16.52 8.50 -1.55
CA PRO A 337 17.79 8.52 -0.85
C PRO A 337 17.70 9.10 0.56
N LEU A 338 16.93 10.18 0.75
CA LEU A 338 16.69 10.79 2.08
C LEU A 338 15.87 9.90 3.02
N ALA A 339 14.96 9.09 2.47
CA ALA A 339 14.15 8.14 3.24
C ALA A 339 14.99 7.02 3.88
N GLY A 340 16.13 6.66 3.29
CA GLY A 340 17.04 5.63 3.83
C GLY A 340 17.56 5.94 5.24
N PRO A 341 18.29 7.05 5.43
CA PRO A 341 18.75 7.48 6.74
C PRO A 341 17.59 7.69 7.74
N TRP A 342 16.47 8.26 7.31
CA TRP A 342 15.30 8.42 8.20
C TRP A 342 14.74 7.08 8.67
N ALA A 343 14.66 6.08 7.80
CA ALA A 343 14.20 4.74 8.16
C ALA A 343 15.09 4.07 9.23
N LEU A 344 16.37 4.46 9.31
CA LEU A 344 17.26 4.01 10.38
C LEU A 344 17.04 4.77 11.69
N VAL A 345 16.80 6.09 11.62
CA VAL A 345 16.58 6.92 12.82
C VAL A 345 15.27 6.58 13.51
N ASP A 346 14.18 6.42 12.76
CA ASP A 346 12.86 6.11 13.33
C ASP A 346 12.86 4.74 14.06
N ARG A 347 13.67 3.78 13.61
CA ARG A 347 13.87 2.49 14.32
C ARG A 347 14.46 2.64 15.72
N PHE A 348 15.19 3.71 16.01
CA PHE A 348 15.74 3.96 17.34
C PHE A 348 14.81 4.77 18.24
N GLN A 349 13.66 5.24 17.71
CA GLN A 349 12.67 6.04 18.45
C GLN A 349 11.41 5.26 18.81
N GLU A 350 11.25 4.01 18.35
CA GLU A 350 10.24 3.11 18.91
C GLU A 350 10.67 2.69 20.32
N PRO A 351 9.86 2.96 21.37
CA PRO A 351 10.17 2.48 22.70
C PRO A 351 10.28 0.96 22.65
N MET A 352 11.38 0.42 23.18
CA MET A 352 11.51 -1.01 23.43
C MET A 352 10.28 -1.46 24.23
N PRO A 353 9.62 -2.57 23.86
CA PRO A 353 8.61 -3.14 24.73
C PRO A 353 9.26 -3.37 26.09
N GLU A 354 8.70 -2.76 27.14
CA GLU A 354 9.06 -3.10 28.51
C GLU A 354 8.94 -4.62 28.62
N GLN A 355 10.08 -5.30 28.77
CA GLN A 355 10.08 -6.68 29.22
C GLN A 355 9.43 -6.62 30.58
N GLY A 356 8.16 -7.05 30.65
CA GLY A 356 7.45 -7.19 31.90
C GLY A 356 8.32 -8.00 32.85
N ASP A 357 8.76 -7.33 33.91
CA ASP A 357 9.40 -7.97 35.04
C ASP A 357 8.46 -9.07 35.52
N SER A 358 8.89 -10.31 35.31
CA SER A 358 8.32 -11.47 35.97
C SER A 358 8.66 -11.35 37.45
N GLU A 359 7.82 -10.65 38.21
CA GLU A 359 7.78 -10.79 39.66
C GLU A 359 7.18 -12.16 40.01
N THR A 360 8.06 -13.05 40.44
CA THR A 360 7.75 -14.15 41.37
C THR A 360 8.26 -13.81 42.75
#